data_AF-A0A401KPK2-F1
#
_entry.id   AF-A0A401KPK2-F1
#
_cell.length_a   1.000
_cell.length_b   1.000
_cell.length_c   1.000
_cell.angle_alpha   90.00
_cell.angle_beta   90.00
_cell.angle_gamma   90.00
#
_symmetry.space_group_name_H-M   'P 1'
#
loop_
_entity.id
_entity.type
_entity.pdbx_description
1 polymer ?
#
loop_
_entity_poly.entity_id
_entity_poly.type
_entity_poly.pdbx_seq_one_letter_code
_entity_poly.pdbx_strand_id
1 'polypeptide(L)'
;MSSSTASDSLSYNFQKACVDGNLQDVQRALTTGRLSAKDLDTGLRLATKQAHADIVAALFDAGVPMSPNAIGCLCGNDARQDPRVIRLYFDRGLKPSNCITSKGEPLLRCVYYQSLLAVIAGLNCEIYRFYSVDCARELLERGVDPNRCGPRKISPLSSSLDLVHEDNGATFDLLVQYGAKMNPGLLFDALVWSSDAAIKFRFLLSKGLDPTTTVSAEWGTPLHVAALFADKEVIRILLDLGADPDSRSYCTKFKNKSPAEVAKWKMRVSHEGSSMKGTYQSVIKLLESAQTGFSPLAMGGSEKSATENTTEPPAAKNWNTEEQPNIGVTGWPGSSVCRLESLKRPTTIQSTREREILEDGSVSSRTRSRTKDVS
;
A
#
# COMPACT_ATOMS: atom_id res chain seq x y z
N MET A 1 52.85 12.88 -7.03
CA MET A 1 51.42 12.69 -6.62
C MET A 1 51.17 11.20 -6.54
N SER A 2 50.44 10.74 -5.52
CA SER A 2 50.34 9.32 -5.15
C SER A 2 49.24 8.57 -5.92
N SER A 3 49.35 7.24 -5.97
CA SER A 3 48.38 6.36 -6.65
C SER A 3 46.95 6.49 -6.13
N SER A 4 46.77 6.83 -4.84
CA SER A 4 45.46 7.10 -4.23
C SER A 4 44.69 8.16 -5.02
N THR A 5 45.25 9.36 -5.21
CA THR A 5 44.50 10.49 -5.78
C THR A 5 44.05 10.23 -7.22
N ALA A 6 44.77 9.38 -7.96
CA ALA A 6 44.38 8.92 -9.30
C ALA A 6 43.34 7.78 -9.31
N SER A 7 43.18 7.06 -8.20
CA SER A 7 42.11 6.08 -7.97
C SER A 7 40.84 6.78 -7.49
N ASP A 8 40.99 7.70 -6.53
CA ASP A 8 39.91 8.50 -5.95
C ASP A 8 39.22 9.35 -7.02
N SER A 9 40.01 9.98 -7.91
CA SER A 9 39.50 10.73 -9.08
C SER A 9 38.77 9.84 -10.09
N LEU A 10 39.24 8.61 -10.34
CA LEU A 10 38.56 7.67 -11.25
C LEU A 10 37.21 7.24 -10.69
N SER A 11 37.14 6.89 -9.39
CA SER A 11 35.89 6.53 -8.72
C SER A 11 34.90 7.70 -8.72
N TYR A 12 35.35 8.92 -8.40
CA TYR A 12 34.51 10.12 -8.44
C TYR A 12 33.91 10.37 -9.83
N ASN A 13 34.74 10.34 -10.88
CA ASN A 13 34.29 10.56 -12.26
C ASN A 13 33.32 9.47 -12.74
N PHE A 14 33.55 8.21 -12.37
CA PHE A 14 32.65 7.10 -12.66
C PHE A 14 31.29 7.27 -11.96
N GLN A 15 31.29 7.61 -10.66
CA GLN A 15 30.06 7.87 -9.91
C GLN A 15 29.29 9.06 -10.49
N LYS A 16 29.97 10.14 -10.88
CA LYS A 16 29.36 11.29 -11.56
C LYS A 16 28.73 10.89 -12.91
N ALA A 17 29.43 10.11 -13.73
CA ALA A 17 28.88 9.61 -15.00
C ALA A 17 27.63 8.73 -14.79
N CYS A 18 27.58 7.94 -13.71
CA CYS A 18 26.40 7.15 -13.32
C CYS A 18 25.21 8.00 -12.83
N VAL A 19 25.44 9.25 -12.38
CA VAL A 19 24.37 10.20 -12.00
C VAL A 19 23.89 11.00 -13.21
N ASP A 20 24.83 11.51 -14.00
CA ASP A 20 24.59 12.38 -15.16
C ASP A 20 23.98 11.63 -16.36
N GLY A 21 24.06 10.30 -16.39
CA GLY A 21 23.56 9.48 -17.51
C GLY A 21 24.58 9.28 -18.64
N ASN A 22 25.86 9.57 -18.41
CA ASN A 22 26.88 9.43 -19.46
C ASN A 22 27.38 7.98 -19.59
N LEU A 23 26.67 7.20 -20.41
CA LEU A 23 27.01 5.81 -20.75
C LEU A 23 28.44 5.66 -21.32
N GLN A 24 28.92 6.60 -22.12
CA GLN A 24 30.25 6.50 -22.73
C GLN A 24 31.38 6.60 -21.69
N ASP A 25 31.23 7.51 -20.71
CA ASP A 25 32.20 7.66 -19.64
C ASP A 25 32.14 6.50 -18.64
N VAL A 26 30.94 5.95 -18.37
CA VAL A 26 30.77 4.70 -17.62
C VAL A 26 31.49 3.54 -18.33
N GLN A 27 31.23 3.31 -19.61
CA GLN A 27 31.86 2.24 -20.38
C GLN A 27 33.39 2.40 -20.40
N ARG A 28 33.89 3.62 -20.62
CA ARG A 28 35.33 3.90 -20.58
C ARG A 28 35.93 3.57 -19.22
N ALA A 29 35.28 3.99 -18.12
CA ALA A 29 35.74 3.67 -16.77
C ALA A 29 35.73 2.15 -16.48
N LEU A 30 34.69 1.42 -16.91
CA LEU A 30 34.63 -0.05 -16.80
C LEU A 30 35.77 -0.73 -17.56
N THR A 31 36.07 -0.32 -18.80
CA THR A 31 37.18 -0.89 -19.58
C THR A 31 38.57 -0.69 -18.97
N THR A 32 38.74 0.19 -17.98
CA THR A 32 40.02 0.32 -17.26
C THR A 32 40.34 -0.87 -16.35
N GLY A 33 39.33 -1.64 -15.91
CA GLY A 33 39.49 -2.70 -14.91
C GLY A 33 39.96 -2.23 -13.52
N ARG A 34 39.99 -0.90 -13.26
CA ARG A 34 40.56 -0.30 -12.04
C ARG A 34 39.55 0.10 -10.96
N LEU A 35 38.25 -0.12 -11.21
CA LEU A 35 37.18 0.15 -10.24
C LEU A 35 37.08 -0.99 -9.22
N SER A 36 36.92 -0.66 -7.94
CA SER A 36 36.68 -1.66 -6.90
C SER A 36 35.22 -2.12 -6.90
N ALA A 37 34.93 -3.27 -6.28
CA ALA A 37 33.56 -3.76 -6.10
C ALA A 37 32.65 -2.75 -5.36
N LYS A 38 33.22 -1.91 -4.48
CA LYS A 38 32.50 -0.83 -3.77
C LYS A 38 32.12 0.32 -4.72
N ASP A 39 33.01 0.65 -5.66
CA ASP A 39 32.75 1.66 -6.68
C ASP A 39 31.64 1.18 -7.60
N LEU A 40 31.75 -0.06 -8.09
CA LEU A 40 30.79 -0.72 -8.97
C LEU A 40 29.39 -0.82 -8.35
N ASP A 41 29.27 -1.27 -7.09
CA ASP A 41 28.00 -1.22 -6.35
C ASP A 41 27.46 0.20 -6.26
N THR A 42 28.31 1.18 -5.94
CA THR A 42 27.89 2.58 -5.82
C THR A 42 27.40 3.14 -7.16
N GLY A 43 28.07 2.82 -8.28
CA GLY A 43 27.60 3.16 -9.63
C GLY A 43 26.25 2.53 -9.96
N LEU A 44 26.07 1.24 -9.65
CA LEU A 44 24.79 0.53 -9.87
C LEU A 44 23.65 1.14 -9.05
N ARG A 45 23.88 1.45 -7.76
CA ARG A 45 22.89 2.16 -6.92
C ARG A 45 22.50 3.51 -7.55
N LEU A 46 23.47 4.31 -7.98
CA LEU A 46 23.24 5.64 -8.54
C LEU A 46 22.48 5.55 -9.87
N ALA A 47 22.92 4.72 -10.81
CA ALA A 47 22.25 4.54 -12.10
C ALA A 47 20.81 4.01 -11.95
N THR A 48 20.59 3.06 -11.03
CA THR A 48 19.26 2.49 -10.73
C THR A 48 18.33 3.53 -10.09
N LYS A 49 18.86 4.36 -9.18
CA LYS A 49 18.10 5.45 -8.55
C LYS A 49 17.72 6.53 -9.57
N GLN A 50 18.60 6.83 -10.52
CA GLN A 50 18.42 7.85 -11.56
C GLN A 50 17.68 7.32 -12.81
N ALA A 51 17.18 6.08 -12.80
CA ALA A 51 16.47 5.42 -13.89
C ALA A 51 17.26 5.22 -15.21
N HIS A 52 18.60 5.23 -15.17
CA HIS A 52 19.47 5.10 -16.36
C HIS A 52 19.58 3.64 -16.82
N ALA A 53 18.53 3.11 -17.44
CA ALA A 53 18.42 1.70 -17.85
C ALA A 53 19.62 1.18 -18.66
N ASP A 54 20.15 1.97 -19.60
CA ASP A 54 21.27 1.55 -20.46
C ASP A 54 22.61 1.48 -19.70
N ILE A 55 22.77 2.28 -18.64
CA ILE A 55 23.91 2.19 -17.70
C ILE A 55 23.74 0.97 -16.79
N VAL A 56 22.52 0.71 -16.28
CA VAL A 56 22.22 -0.48 -15.48
C VAL A 56 22.50 -1.76 -16.27
N ALA A 57 22.12 -1.81 -17.55
CA ALA A 57 22.46 -2.91 -18.45
C ALA A 57 23.97 -3.09 -18.59
N ALA A 58 24.72 -2.03 -18.93
CA ALA A 58 26.17 -2.09 -19.09
C ALA A 58 26.92 -2.52 -17.79
N LEU A 59 26.40 -2.16 -16.62
CA LEU A 59 26.95 -2.62 -15.33
C LEU A 59 26.67 -4.11 -15.07
N PHE A 60 25.47 -4.60 -15.40
CA PHE A 60 25.18 -6.04 -15.31
C PHE A 60 25.94 -6.86 -16.36
N ASP A 61 26.24 -6.30 -17.54
CA ASP A 61 27.06 -6.93 -18.57
C ASP A 61 28.54 -6.97 -18.19
N ALA A 62 29.01 -5.99 -17.41
CA ALA A 62 30.30 -6.03 -16.71
C ALA A 62 30.32 -6.97 -15.48
N GLY A 63 29.24 -7.74 -15.23
CA GLY A 63 29.16 -8.73 -14.16
C GLY A 63 28.97 -8.16 -12.75
N VAL A 64 28.54 -6.89 -12.61
CA VAL A 64 28.32 -6.28 -11.29
C VAL A 64 27.15 -6.97 -10.56
N PRO A 65 27.35 -7.50 -9.34
CA PRO A 65 26.30 -8.24 -8.63
C PRO A 65 25.23 -7.30 -8.06
N MET A 66 23.97 -7.75 -8.07
CA MET A 66 22.85 -7.05 -7.41
C MET A 66 23.02 -7.06 -5.88
N SER A 67 23.33 -5.90 -5.28
CA SER A 67 23.32 -5.75 -3.81
C SER A 67 21.92 -5.43 -3.27
N PRO A 68 21.63 -5.70 -1.98
CA PRO A 68 20.38 -5.29 -1.35
C PRO A 68 20.14 -3.77 -1.39
N ASN A 69 21.20 -2.97 -1.41
CA ASN A 69 21.09 -1.51 -1.53
C ASN A 69 20.74 -1.09 -2.97
N ALA A 70 21.30 -1.76 -3.98
CA ALA A 70 20.97 -1.54 -5.38
C ALA A 70 19.53 -1.97 -5.71
N ILE A 71 19.07 -3.11 -5.18
CA ILE A 71 17.66 -3.53 -5.20
C ILE A 71 16.78 -2.48 -4.51
N GLY A 72 17.22 -1.93 -3.37
CA GLY A 72 16.52 -0.84 -2.69
C GLY A 72 16.42 0.46 -3.47
N CYS A 73 17.27 0.69 -4.47
CA CYS A 73 17.19 1.85 -5.38
C CYS A 73 16.16 1.68 -6.50
N LEU A 74 15.54 0.50 -6.67
CA LEU A 74 14.47 0.29 -7.66
C LEU A 74 13.25 1.20 -7.47
N CYS A 75 13.07 1.80 -6.29
CA CYS A 75 12.06 2.84 -6.07
C CYS A 75 12.26 4.10 -6.94
N GLY A 76 13.43 4.28 -7.55
CA GLY A 76 13.79 5.48 -8.32
C GLY A 76 13.99 6.72 -7.44
N ASN A 77 13.79 7.90 -8.03
CA ASN A 77 13.83 9.18 -7.34
C ASN A 77 12.60 10.01 -7.74
N ASP A 78 11.93 10.63 -6.76
CA ASP A 78 10.75 11.51 -6.97
C ASP A 78 9.66 10.91 -7.89
N ALA A 79 9.30 9.64 -7.64
CA ALA A 79 8.37 8.82 -8.45
C ALA A 79 8.77 8.55 -9.91
N ARG A 80 9.99 8.90 -10.32
CA ARG A 80 10.53 8.61 -11.65
C ARG A 80 11.39 7.35 -11.61
N GLN A 81 10.91 6.31 -12.29
CA GLN A 81 11.63 5.07 -12.56
C GLN A 81 11.24 4.56 -13.94
N ASP A 82 12.18 3.96 -14.67
CA ASP A 82 11.94 3.29 -15.94
C ASP A 82 11.62 1.80 -15.69
N PRO A 83 10.47 1.26 -16.15
CA PRO A 83 10.17 -0.17 -16.06
C PRO A 83 11.27 -1.07 -16.66
N ARG A 84 12.08 -0.59 -17.62
CA ARG A 84 13.24 -1.30 -18.17
C ARG A 84 14.28 -1.62 -17.10
N VAL A 85 14.48 -0.74 -16.11
CA VAL A 85 15.39 -0.99 -14.97
C VAL A 85 14.87 -2.16 -14.14
N ILE A 86 13.56 -2.23 -13.88
CA ILE A 86 12.94 -3.33 -13.15
C ILE A 86 13.06 -4.64 -13.95
N ARG A 87 12.78 -4.62 -15.27
CA ARG A 87 12.99 -5.76 -16.18
C ARG A 87 14.41 -6.31 -16.05
N LEU A 88 15.42 -5.45 -16.22
CA LEU A 88 16.84 -5.83 -16.15
C LEU A 88 17.20 -6.56 -14.85
N TYR A 89 16.71 -6.12 -13.69
CA TYR A 89 16.97 -6.81 -12.42
C TYR A 89 16.35 -8.22 -12.38
N PHE A 90 15.10 -8.39 -12.83
CA PHE A 90 14.47 -9.72 -12.91
C PHE A 90 15.14 -10.62 -13.96
N ASP A 91 15.55 -10.06 -15.09
CA ASP A 91 16.23 -10.79 -16.18
C ASP A 91 17.64 -11.26 -15.76
N ARG A 92 18.26 -10.61 -14.76
CA ARG A 92 19.50 -11.08 -14.08
C ARG A 92 19.22 -11.95 -12.84
N GLY A 93 17.97 -12.33 -12.58
CA GLY A 93 17.59 -13.31 -11.55
C GLY A 93 17.15 -12.73 -10.19
N LEU A 94 16.73 -11.46 -10.11
CA LEU A 94 16.07 -10.93 -8.90
C LEU A 94 14.84 -11.80 -8.56
N LYS A 95 14.79 -12.33 -7.34
CA LYS A 95 13.62 -13.09 -6.86
C LYS A 95 12.55 -12.14 -6.33
N PRO A 96 11.24 -12.36 -6.59
CA PRO A 96 10.16 -11.53 -6.04
C PRO A 96 10.16 -11.46 -4.50
N SER A 97 10.60 -12.54 -3.84
CA SER A 97 10.85 -12.58 -2.38
C SER A 97 11.85 -11.54 -1.88
N ASN A 98 12.72 -11.04 -2.76
CA ASN A 98 13.82 -10.14 -2.43
C ASN A 98 13.52 -8.69 -2.85
N CYS A 99 12.33 -8.40 -3.38
CA CYS A 99 11.87 -7.04 -3.73
C CYS A 99 11.54 -6.20 -2.49
N ILE A 100 12.57 -5.88 -1.71
CA ILE A 100 12.54 -5.02 -0.52
C ILE A 100 13.62 -3.94 -0.59
N THR A 101 13.37 -2.82 0.08
CA THR A 101 14.36 -1.79 0.39
C THR A 101 15.37 -2.28 1.42
N SER A 102 16.49 -1.56 1.57
CA SER A 102 17.48 -1.78 2.63
C SER A 102 16.93 -1.69 4.06
N LYS A 103 15.72 -1.13 4.23
CA LYS A 103 14.98 -1.03 5.50
C LYS A 103 13.94 -2.15 5.70
N GLY A 104 13.85 -3.10 4.77
CA GLY A 104 12.90 -4.22 4.81
C GLY A 104 11.47 -3.89 4.37
N GLU A 105 11.19 -2.64 3.98
CA GLU A 105 9.89 -2.29 3.38
C GLU A 105 9.82 -2.81 1.93
N PRO A 106 8.70 -3.42 1.49
CA PRO A 106 8.50 -3.89 0.11
C PRO A 106 8.71 -2.79 -0.93
N LEU A 107 9.28 -3.15 -2.09
CA LEU A 107 9.37 -2.23 -3.23
C LEU A 107 8.00 -1.88 -3.82
N LEU A 108 7.04 -2.81 -3.72
CA LEU A 108 5.66 -2.65 -4.19
C LEU A 108 4.84 -1.71 -3.28
N ARG A 109 5.44 -0.68 -2.68
CA ARG A 109 4.78 0.22 -1.73
C ARG A 109 5.29 1.67 -1.80
N CYS A 110 4.35 2.63 -1.72
CA CYS A 110 4.65 4.03 -1.47
C CYS A 110 4.96 4.28 0.02
N VAL A 111 5.92 5.17 0.30
CA VAL A 111 6.14 5.75 1.63
C VAL A 111 6.27 7.27 1.48
N TYR A 112 5.13 7.95 1.44
CA TYR A 112 5.09 9.40 1.56
C TYR A 112 5.27 9.81 3.04
N TYR A 113 6.07 10.85 3.29
CA TYR A 113 6.27 11.41 4.63
C TYR A 113 6.19 12.94 4.57
N GLN A 114 4.98 13.45 4.78
CA GLN A 114 4.71 14.87 4.97
C GLN A 114 4.20 15.14 6.40
N SER A 115 4.77 14.45 7.40
CA SER A 115 4.41 14.71 8.80
C SER A 115 5.18 15.93 9.32
N LEU A 116 4.44 16.90 9.87
CA LEU A 116 5.03 18.09 10.50
C LEU A 116 6.05 17.72 11.61
N LEU A 117 5.82 16.57 12.25
CA LEU A 117 6.72 15.96 13.23
C LEU A 117 8.12 15.62 12.69
N ALA A 118 8.27 15.21 11.42
CA ALA A 118 9.59 14.91 10.85
C ALA A 118 10.45 16.18 10.76
N VAL A 119 9.85 17.28 10.30
CA VAL A 119 10.48 18.61 10.21
C VAL A 119 10.84 19.13 11.60
N ILE A 120 9.93 19.02 12.58
CA ILE A 120 10.16 19.45 13.97
C ILE A 120 11.24 18.59 14.66
N ALA A 121 11.34 17.30 14.34
CA ALA A 121 12.31 16.38 14.93
C ALA A 121 13.71 16.41 14.26
N GLY A 122 13.91 17.23 13.22
CA GLY A 122 15.18 17.26 12.47
C GLY A 122 15.50 15.95 11.74
N LEU A 123 14.51 15.10 11.49
CA LEU A 123 14.69 13.82 10.82
C LEU A 123 14.58 14.01 9.31
N ASN A 124 15.68 13.77 8.59
CA ASN A 124 15.70 13.67 7.13
C ASN A 124 14.88 12.45 6.68
N CYS A 125 13.57 12.62 6.55
CA CYS A 125 12.67 11.62 5.99
C CYS A 125 12.92 11.50 4.48
N GLU A 126 13.65 10.46 4.07
CA GLU A 126 13.71 10.00 2.69
C GLU A 126 12.28 9.63 2.21
N ILE A 127 11.75 10.41 1.26
CA ILE A 127 10.40 10.26 0.73
C ILE A 127 10.43 9.21 -0.38
N TYR A 128 9.93 8.00 -0.13
CA TYR A 128 9.84 6.95 -1.15
C TYR A 128 8.50 7.04 -1.88
N ARG A 129 8.33 8.09 -2.69
CA ARG A 129 7.27 8.12 -3.70
C ARG A 129 7.72 7.18 -4.84
N PHE A 130 7.21 5.96 -4.82
CA PHE A 130 7.29 5.00 -5.93
C PHE A 130 5.95 5.06 -6.72
N TYR A 131 5.73 4.13 -7.66
CA TYR A 131 4.56 4.00 -8.54
C TYR A 131 4.46 5.03 -9.68
N SER A 132 5.11 4.71 -10.79
CA SER A 132 4.35 4.60 -12.04
C SER A 132 3.56 3.29 -12.01
N VAL A 133 2.34 3.29 -12.56
CA VAL A 133 1.49 2.11 -12.77
C VAL A 133 2.23 1.02 -13.57
N ASP A 134 3.14 1.40 -14.47
CA ASP A 134 3.92 0.46 -15.30
C ASP A 134 5.04 -0.22 -14.52
N CYS A 135 5.66 0.50 -13.57
CA CYS A 135 6.65 -0.08 -12.66
C CYS A 135 6.01 -1.06 -11.66
N ALA A 136 4.78 -0.76 -11.23
CA ALA A 136 3.97 -1.67 -10.43
C ALA A 136 3.57 -2.92 -11.21
N ARG A 137 3.11 -2.74 -12.45
CA ARG A 137 2.76 -3.81 -13.39
C ARG A 137 3.92 -4.79 -13.56
N GLU A 138 5.13 -4.30 -13.78
CA GLU A 138 6.30 -5.19 -13.95
C GLU A 138 6.61 -6.00 -12.67
N LEU A 139 6.53 -5.40 -11.48
CA LEU A 139 6.70 -6.14 -10.22
C LEU A 139 5.63 -7.23 -10.04
N LEU A 140 4.38 -6.92 -10.39
CA LEU A 140 3.24 -7.82 -10.26
C LEU A 140 3.27 -8.97 -11.29
N GLU A 141 3.60 -8.69 -12.55
CA GLU A 141 3.74 -9.67 -13.64
C GLU A 141 4.88 -10.67 -13.36
N ARG A 142 5.91 -10.24 -12.61
CA ARG A 142 7.00 -11.11 -12.14
C ARG A 142 6.68 -11.86 -10.83
N GLY A 143 5.49 -11.66 -10.26
CA GLY A 143 5.01 -12.42 -9.09
C GLY A 143 5.40 -11.86 -7.72
N VAL A 144 5.57 -10.54 -7.58
CA VAL A 144 5.71 -9.90 -6.25
C VAL A 144 4.34 -9.87 -5.56
N ASP A 145 4.24 -10.42 -4.35
CA ASP A 145 2.98 -10.50 -3.58
C ASP A 145 2.43 -9.10 -3.23
N PRO A 146 1.22 -8.72 -3.73
CA PRO A 146 0.58 -7.45 -3.43
C PRO A 146 0.05 -7.32 -1.99
N ASN A 147 0.09 -8.38 -1.19
CA ASN A 147 -0.30 -8.39 0.22
C ASN A 147 0.88 -8.28 1.18
N ARG A 148 2.12 -8.30 0.67
CA ARG A 148 3.32 -8.27 1.50
C ARG A 148 3.44 -6.92 2.21
N CYS A 149 3.36 -6.91 3.53
CA CYS A 149 3.66 -5.74 4.35
C CYS A 149 5.13 -5.71 4.79
N GLY A 150 5.67 -4.51 5.00
CA GLY A 150 6.97 -4.30 5.66
C GLY A 150 6.86 -4.27 7.19
N PRO A 151 7.97 -3.99 7.91
CA PRO A 151 7.98 -3.77 9.36
C PRO A 151 6.88 -2.84 9.88
N ARG A 152 6.50 -1.83 9.09
CA ARG A 152 5.41 -0.87 9.37
C ARG A 152 3.99 -1.45 9.31
N LYS A 153 3.80 -2.70 8.86
CA LYS A 153 2.52 -3.42 8.70
C LYS A 153 1.49 -2.82 7.72
N ILE A 154 1.68 -1.60 7.23
CA ILE A 154 0.89 -0.98 6.15
C ILE A 154 1.14 -1.73 4.82
N SER A 155 0.06 -2.07 4.11
CA SER A 155 0.07 -2.83 2.86
C SER A 155 0.29 -1.97 1.61
N PRO A 156 0.71 -2.57 0.48
CA PRO A 156 0.71 -1.93 -0.84
C PRO A 156 -0.59 -1.21 -1.17
N LEU A 157 -1.73 -1.89 -1.00
CA LEU A 157 -3.06 -1.37 -1.33
C LEU A 157 -3.44 -0.16 -0.46
N SER A 158 -3.13 -0.21 0.84
CA SER A 158 -3.29 0.93 1.75
C SER A 158 -2.46 2.14 1.31
N SER A 159 -1.19 1.94 0.95
CA SER A 159 -0.32 3.02 0.46
C SER A 159 -0.69 3.54 -0.94
N SER A 160 -1.42 2.78 -1.75
CA SER A 160 -1.94 3.26 -3.05
C SER A 160 -3.06 4.29 -2.93
N LEU A 161 -3.71 4.40 -1.76
CA LEU A 161 -4.74 5.41 -1.52
C LEU A 161 -4.19 6.85 -1.62
N ASP A 162 -2.89 7.05 -1.36
CA ASP A 162 -2.24 8.34 -1.54
C ASP A 162 -2.28 8.82 -3.00
N LEU A 163 -2.24 7.89 -3.97
CA LEU A 163 -2.17 8.19 -5.40
C LEU A 163 -3.52 8.47 -6.05
N VAL A 164 -4.65 8.26 -5.35
CA VAL A 164 -6.01 8.38 -5.90
C VAL A 164 -6.29 9.76 -6.53
N HIS A 165 -5.63 10.81 -6.04
CA HIS A 165 -5.73 12.18 -6.59
C HIS A 165 -4.85 12.44 -7.82
N GLU A 166 -3.93 11.52 -8.16
CA GLU A 166 -2.96 11.61 -9.26
C GLU A 166 -3.32 10.66 -10.41
N ASP A 167 -3.65 9.41 -10.09
CA ASP A 167 -3.90 8.33 -11.06
C ASP A 167 -5.38 7.86 -11.11
N ASN A 168 -6.27 8.59 -10.42
CA ASN A 168 -7.69 8.26 -10.26
C ASN A 168 -7.95 6.85 -9.68
N GLY A 169 -6.96 6.29 -8.98
CA GLY A 169 -6.99 4.95 -8.39
C GLY A 169 -6.52 3.82 -9.30
N ALA A 170 -5.90 4.10 -10.46
CA ALA A 170 -5.41 3.09 -11.39
C ALA A 170 -4.43 2.10 -10.73
N THR A 171 -3.57 2.57 -9.83
CA THR A 171 -2.68 1.72 -9.02
C THR A 171 -3.46 0.81 -8.08
N PHE A 172 -4.49 1.32 -7.41
CA PHE A 172 -5.31 0.55 -6.47
C PHE A 172 -6.02 -0.59 -7.22
N ASP A 173 -6.62 -0.28 -8.36
CA ASP A 173 -7.30 -1.28 -9.21
C ASP A 173 -6.33 -2.32 -9.79
N LEU A 174 -5.11 -1.92 -10.18
CA LEU A 174 -4.07 -2.85 -10.59
C LEU A 174 -3.67 -3.79 -9.44
N LEU A 175 -3.51 -3.28 -8.22
CA LEU A 175 -3.20 -4.12 -7.05
C LEU A 175 -4.33 -5.10 -6.75
N VAL A 176 -5.60 -4.67 -6.81
CA VAL A 176 -6.77 -5.54 -6.65
C VAL A 176 -6.83 -6.59 -7.76
N GLN A 177 -6.56 -6.23 -9.02
CA GLN A 177 -6.51 -7.15 -10.16
C GLN A 177 -5.53 -8.31 -9.94
N TYR A 178 -4.38 -8.04 -9.30
CA TYR A 178 -3.36 -9.04 -8.98
C TYR A 178 -3.56 -9.71 -7.60
N GLY A 179 -4.69 -9.47 -6.92
CA GLY A 179 -5.07 -10.19 -5.69
C GLY A 179 -4.70 -9.50 -4.38
N ALA A 180 -4.57 -8.18 -4.36
CA ALA A 180 -4.51 -7.42 -3.11
C ALA A 180 -5.83 -7.54 -2.33
N LYS A 181 -5.73 -7.84 -1.02
CA LYS A 181 -6.90 -8.01 -0.13
C LYS A 181 -7.49 -6.66 0.26
N MET A 182 -8.65 -6.36 -0.32
CA MET A 182 -9.47 -5.20 0.01
C MET A 182 -10.17 -5.41 1.36
N ASN A 183 -9.58 -4.88 2.43
CA ASN A 183 -10.05 -5.06 3.80
C ASN A 183 -10.83 -3.81 4.28
N PRO A 184 -11.87 -3.94 5.13
CA PRO A 184 -12.56 -2.79 5.76
C PRO A 184 -11.63 -1.82 6.50
N GLY A 185 -10.47 -2.31 6.96
CA GLY A 185 -9.40 -1.50 7.57
C GLY A 185 -8.94 -0.29 6.72
N LEU A 186 -9.05 -0.38 5.39
CA LEU A 186 -8.68 0.70 4.46
C LEU A 186 -9.47 1.99 4.72
N LEU A 187 -10.72 1.89 5.20
CA LEU A 187 -11.53 3.06 5.57
C LEU A 187 -10.94 3.84 6.75
N PHE A 188 -10.12 3.23 7.61
CA PHE A 188 -9.41 3.92 8.68
C PHE A 188 -8.07 4.48 8.17
N ASP A 189 -7.36 3.72 7.33
CA ASP A 189 -6.11 4.19 6.70
C ASP A 189 -6.32 5.49 5.91
N ALA A 190 -7.43 5.59 5.17
CA ALA A 190 -7.85 6.78 4.42
C ALA A 190 -8.15 8.02 5.29
N LEU A 191 -8.34 7.86 6.61
CA LEU A 191 -8.73 8.94 7.52
C LEU A 191 -7.61 9.35 8.50
N VAL A 192 -6.77 8.41 8.95
CA VAL A 192 -5.88 8.66 10.10
C VAL A 192 -4.61 9.45 9.75
N TRP A 193 -4.09 9.29 8.52
CA TRP A 193 -2.77 9.80 8.12
C TRP A 193 -2.78 10.69 6.87
N SER A 194 -3.96 11.19 6.50
CA SER A 194 -4.25 11.58 5.11
C SER A 194 -4.42 13.09 4.92
N SER A 195 -3.78 13.64 3.88
CA SER A 195 -4.39 14.76 3.15
C SER A 195 -5.60 14.25 2.36
N ASP A 196 -6.57 15.10 2.06
CA ASP A 196 -7.65 14.77 1.11
C ASP A 196 -8.47 13.52 1.50
N ALA A 197 -8.63 13.31 2.81
CA ALA A 197 -9.30 12.16 3.41
C ALA A 197 -10.67 11.87 2.76
N ALA A 198 -11.46 12.90 2.50
CA ALA A 198 -12.75 12.78 1.82
C ALA A 198 -12.67 12.22 0.38
N ILE A 199 -11.60 12.48 -0.38
CA ILE A 199 -11.42 11.94 -1.74
C ILE A 199 -11.15 10.44 -1.65
N LYS A 200 -10.18 10.04 -0.81
CA LYS A 200 -9.81 8.63 -0.60
C LYS A 200 -10.97 7.83 0.00
N PHE A 201 -11.75 8.44 0.89
CA PHE A 201 -12.97 7.85 1.43
C PHE A 201 -14.03 7.64 0.35
N ARG A 202 -14.38 8.67 -0.44
CA ARG A 202 -15.33 8.54 -1.57
C ARG A 202 -14.89 7.49 -2.59
N PHE A 203 -13.58 7.35 -2.83
CA PHE A 203 -13.02 6.30 -3.68
C PHE A 203 -13.22 4.90 -3.08
N LEU A 204 -12.93 4.68 -1.79
CA LEU A 204 -13.20 3.38 -1.15
C LEU A 204 -14.69 3.02 -1.13
N LEU A 205 -15.58 4.01 -0.98
CA LEU A 205 -17.03 3.80 -1.12
C LEU A 205 -17.40 3.32 -2.53
N SER A 206 -16.80 3.87 -3.59
CA SER A 206 -17.05 3.41 -4.97
C SER A 206 -16.43 2.04 -5.30
N LYS A 207 -15.53 1.53 -4.44
CA LYS A 207 -15.08 0.13 -4.44
C LYS A 207 -15.94 -0.80 -3.57
N GLY A 208 -17.04 -0.29 -3.00
CA GLY A 208 -18.03 -1.09 -2.27
C GLY A 208 -17.69 -1.41 -0.81
N LEU A 209 -16.78 -0.65 -0.18
CA LEU A 209 -16.56 -0.76 1.28
C LEU A 209 -17.69 -0.02 2.02
N ASP A 210 -18.49 -0.74 2.81
CA ASP A 210 -19.49 -0.13 3.70
C ASP A 210 -18.85 0.44 4.98
N PRO A 211 -19.01 1.74 5.28
CA PRO A 211 -18.47 2.35 6.49
C PRO A 211 -19.40 2.22 7.71
N THR A 212 -20.66 1.83 7.53
CA THR A 212 -21.66 1.81 8.60
C THR A 212 -21.52 0.57 9.49
N THR A 213 -21.27 -0.61 8.91
CA THR A 213 -20.97 -1.85 9.66
C THR A 213 -19.49 -1.97 10.07
N THR A 214 -18.61 -1.12 9.53
CA THR A 214 -17.16 -1.20 9.76
C THR A 214 -16.76 -0.68 11.15
N VAL A 215 -16.15 -1.56 11.98
CA VAL A 215 -15.68 -1.22 13.33
C VAL A 215 -14.23 -1.66 13.54
N SER A 216 -13.40 -0.79 14.12
CA SER A 216 -12.01 -1.05 14.49
C SER A 216 -11.82 -1.13 16.00
N ALA A 217 -11.11 -2.15 16.47
CA ALA A 217 -10.75 -2.30 17.88
C ALA A 217 -9.87 -1.16 18.43
N GLU A 218 -9.11 -0.46 17.57
CA GLU A 218 -8.36 0.73 17.98
C GLU A 218 -9.19 2.01 17.84
N TRP A 219 -9.92 2.17 16.75
CA TRP A 219 -10.48 3.46 16.30
C TRP A 219 -12.00 3.62 16.43
N GLY A 220 -12.75 2.57 16.78
CA GLY A 220 -14.22 2.62 16.80
C GLY A 220 -14.82 2.58 15.40
N THR A 221 -15.90 3.32 15.15
CA THR A 221 -16.46 3.49 13.80
C THR A 221 -15.70 4.59 13.03
N PRO A 222 -15.73 4.63 11.69
CA PRO A 222 -15.15 5.73 10.90
C PRO A 222 -15.62 7.12 11.37
N LEU A 223 -16.84 7.23 11.90
CA LEU A 223 -17.39 8.49 12.42
C LEU A 223 -16.66 8.99 13.67
N HIS A 224 -16.13 8.10 14.52
CA HIS A 224 -15.27 8.48 15.64
C HIS A 224 -13.94 9.09 15.16
N VAL A 225 -13.41 8.60 14.03
CA VAL A 225 -12.15 9.09 13.45
C VAL A 225 -12.35 10.43 12.77
N ALA A 226 -13.40 10.57 11.95
CA ALA A 226 -13.75 11.84 11.33
C ALA A 226 -14.03 12.92 12.40
N ALA A 227 -14.66 12.56 13.51
CA ALA A 227 -14.86 13.45 14.66
C ALA A 227 -13.55 13.79 15.44
N LEU A 228 -12.57 12.88 15.47
CA LEU A 228 -11.25 13.16 16.06
C LEU A 228 -10.43 14.18 15.25
N PHE A 229 -10.51 14.14 13.92
CA PHE A 229 -9.77 15.05 13.04
C PHE A 229 -10.58 16.30 12.65
N ALA A 230 -11.87 16.34 12.99
CA ALA A 230 -12.85 17.35 12.60
C ALA A 230 -13.10 17.45 11.07
N ASP A 231 -13.00 16.31 10.38
CA ASP A 231 -13.24 16.16 8.94
C ASP A 231 -14.74 16.28 8.60
N LYS A 232 -15.23 17.52 8.58
CA LYS A 232 -16.66 17.84 8.38
C LYS A 232 -17.25 17.19 7.13
N GLU A 233 -16.47 17.07 6.04
CA GLU A 233 -16.93 16.45 4.80
C GLU A 233 -17.10 14.93 4.94
N VAL A 234 -16.16 14.23 5.59
CA VAL A 234 -16.30 12.80 5.90
C VAL A 234 -17.46 12.55 6.85
N ILE A 235 -17.66 13.42 7.85
CA ILE A 235 -18.81 13.35 8.76
C ILE A 235 -20.13 13.46 7.99
N ARG A 236 -20.24 14.39 7.03
CA ARG A 236 -21.42 14.47 6.16
C ARG A 236 -21.64 13.19 5.37
N ILE A 237 -20.62 12.72 4.65
CA ILE A 237 -20.70 11.46 3.87
C ILE A 237 -21.20 10.29 4.74
N LEU A 238 -20.71 10.18 5.97
CA LEU A 238 -21.11 9.13 6.90
C LEU A 238 -22.57 9.27 7.38
N LEU A 239 -22.99 10.48 7.75
CA LEU A 239 -24.38 10.75 8.17
C LEU A 239 -25.37 10.60 7.02
N ASP A 240 -25.00 11.04 5.81
CA ASP A 240 -25.77 10.90 4.58
C ASP A 240 -25.92 9.40 4.18
N LEU A 241 -24.98 8.54 4.60
CA LEU A 241 -25.05 7.08 4.49
C LEU A 241 -25.77 6.38 5.67
N GLY A 242 -26.30 7.14 6.63
CA GLY A 242 -27.04 6.60 7.79
C GLY A 242 -26.17 6.07 8.93
N ALA A 243 -24.88 6.45 9.03
CA ALA A 243 -24.04 6.08 10.16
C ALA A 243 -24.55 6.72 11.46
N ASP A 244 -24.80 5.89 12.48
CA ASP A 244 -25.34 6.29 13.78
C ASP A 244 -24.46 7.36 14.48
N PRO A 245 -24.97 8.59 14.71
CA PRO A 245 -24.24 9.69 15.33
C PRO A 245 -23.93 9.46 16.81
N ASP A 246 -24.70 8.61 17.47
CA ASP A 246 -24.53 8.22 18.88
C ASP A 246 -23.75 6.92 19.07
N SER A 247 -23.35 6.26 17.98
CA SER A 247 -22.65 4.96 18.00
C SER A 247 -21.52 4.94 19.03
N ARG A 248 -21.59 4.01 19.99
CA ARG A 248 -20.60 3.90 21.08
C ARG A 248 -19.80 2.62 20.91
N SER A 249 -18.58 2.74 20.38
CA SER A 249 -17.71 1.59 20.12
C SER A 249 -16.60 1.50 21.15
N TYR A 250 -16.57 0.42 21.95
CA TYR A 250 -15.50 0.18 22.92
C TYR A 250 -14.18 -0.13 22.19
N CYS A 251 -13.44 0.92 21.88
CA CYS A 251 -12.15 0.86 21.22
C CYS A 251 -11.02 1.31 22.17
N THR A 252 -9.77 0.91 21.89
CA THR A 252 -8.65 1.20 22.79
C THR A 252 -8.43 2.71 22.98
N LYS A 253 -8.62 3.50 21.91
CA LYS A 253 -8.32 4.94 21.86
C LYS A 253 -9.38 5.83 22.50
N PHE A 254 -10.67 5.53 22.31
CA PHE A 254 -11.77 6.38 22.80
C PHE A 254 -12.52 5.80 24.01
N LYS A 255 -12.41 4.49 24.27
CA LYS A 255 -13.28 3.75 25.22
C LYS A 255 -14.75 3.89 24.79
N ASN A 256 -15.70 3.84 25.73
CA ASN A 256 -17.13 3.90 25.44
C ASN A 256 -17.66 5.34 25.18
N LYS A 257 -17.02 6.10 24.29
CA LYS A 257 -17.43 7.47 23.91
C LYS A 257 -18.18 7.46 22.58
N SER A 258 -19.10 8.41 22.37
CA SER A 258 -19.68 8.68 21.05
C SER A 258 -18.78 9.64 20.23
N PRO A 259 -18.95 9.74 18.89
CA PRO A 259 -18.23 10.69 18.04
C PRO A 259 -18.27 12.13 18.56
N ALA A 260 -19.43 12.61 19.02
CA ALA A 260 -19.56 13.96 19.57
C ALA A 260 -18.72 14.16 20.85
N GLU A 261 -18.62 13.14 21.70
CA GLU A 261 -17.76 13.17 22.90
C GLU A 261 -16.25 13.13 22.55
N VAL A 262 -15.87 12.44 21.48
CA VAL A 262 -14.49 12.44 20.95
C VAL A 262 -14.11 13.85 20.48
N ALA A 263 -14.97 14.52 19.69
CA ALA A 263 -14.76 15.89 19.27
C ALA A 263 -14.72 16.87 20.47
N LYS A 264 -15.65 16.76 21.43
CA LYS A 264 -15.67 17.55 22.68
C LYS A 264 -14.43 17.34 23.55
N TRP A 265 -13.83 16.15 23.53
CA TRP A 265 -12.57 15.88 24.22
C TRP A 265 -11.39 16.53 23.48
N LYS A 266 -11.27 16.31 22.17
CA LYS A 266 -10.17 16.83 21.35
C LYS A 266 -10.14 18.36 21.31
N MET A 267 -11.31 19.00 21.27
CA MET A 267 -11.47 20.46 21.37
C MET A 267 -10.92 21.04 22.69
N ARG A 268 -11.09 20.32 23.82
CA ARG A 268 -10.59 20.76 25.14
C ARG A 268 -9.09 20.55 25.33
N VAL A 269 -8.50 19.58 24.64
CA VAL A 269 -7.06 19.30 24.68
C VAL A 269 -6.27 20.16 23.67
N SER A 270 -6.96 20.86 22.77
CA SER A 270 -6.35 21.80 21.82
C SER A 270 -6.01 23.14 22.51
N HIS A 271 -4.81 23.66 22.31
CA HIS A 271 -4.37 24.93 22.89
C HIS A 271 -5.32 26.09 22.55
N GLU A 272 -5.47 27.05 23.47
CA GLU A 272 -6.57 28.02 23.43
C GLU A 272 -6.52 29.00 22.25
N GLY A 273 -5.34 29.25 21.69
CA GLY A 273 -5.14 30.02 20.45
C GLY A 273 -5.28 29.23 19.15
N SER A 274 -5.70 27.95 19.20
CA SER A 274 -5.84 27.12 17.99
C SER A 274 -7.10 27.46 17.19
N SER A 275 -6.91 27.83 15.92
CA SER A 275 -8.01 28.07 14.95
C SER A 275 -8.99 26.91 14.82
N MET A 276 -8.52 25.67 15.06
CA MET A 276 -9.35 24.46 15.01
C MET A 276 -10.51 24.45 16.02
N LYS A 277 -10.49 25.28 17.07
CA LYS A 277 -11.57 25.34 18.08
C LYS A 277 -12.93 25.62 17.45
N GLY A 278 -13.00 26.49 16.43
CA GLY A 278 -14.22 26.76 15.66
C GLY A 278 -14.64 25.59 14.75
N THR A 279 -13.67 24.86 14.19
CA THR A 279 -13.91 23.64 13.40
C THR A 279 -14.55 22.55 14.26
N TYR A 280 -13.98 22.27 15.45
CA TYR A 280 -14.58 21.31 16.39
C TYR A 280 -15.96 21.76 16.86
N GLN A 281 -16.18 23.04 17.19
CA GLN A 281 -17.53 23.54 17.52
C GLN A 281 -18.54 23.30 16.39
N SER A 282 -18.13 23.49 15.14
CA SER A 282 -18.97 23.26 13.96
C SER A 282 -19.28 21.78 13.74
N VAL A 283 -18.30 20.90 14.00
CA VAL A 283 -18.45 19.44 13.93
C VAL A 283 -19.32 18.88 15.06
N ILE A 284 -19.14 19.39 16.29
CA ILE A 284 -19.96 19.01 17.45
C ILE A 284 -21.43 19.34 17.18
N LYS A 285 -21.73 20.58 16.72
CA LYS A 285 -23.10 20.97 16.34
C LYS A 285 -23.69 20.11 15.23
N LEU A 286 -22.88 19.72 14.23
CA LEU A 286 -23.34 18.86 13.13
C LEU A 286 -23.76 17.47 13.67
N LEU A 287 -22.91 16.85 14.48
CA LEU A 287 -23.22 15.56 15.11
C LEU A 287 -24.44 15.66 16.04
N GLU A 288 -24.50 16.68 16.89
CA GLU A 288 -25.64 16.92 17.80
C GLU A 288 -26.96 17.17 17.05
N SER A 289 -26.92 17.86 15.90
CA SER A 289 -28.11 18.04 15.05
C SER A 289 -28.58 16.74 14.38
N ALA A 290 -27.66 15.80 14.11
CA ALA A 290 -28.01 14.49 13.58
C ALA A 290 -28.68 13.61 14.65
N GLN A 291 -28.24 13.68 15.91
CA GLN A 291 -28.89 12.99 17.05
C GLN A 291 -30.37 13.39 17.17
N THR A 292 -30.70 14.69 17.04
CA THR A 292 -32.09 15.16 17.11
C THR A 292 -32.94 14.81 15.88
N GLY A 293 -32.31 14.57 14.73
CA GLY A 293 -32.97 14.03 13.53
C GLY A 293 -33.24 12.52 13.63
N PHE A 294 -32.36 11.78 14.30
CA PHE A 294 -32.49 10.35 14.61
C PHE A 294 -33.50 10.08 15.74
N SER A 295 -34.72 10.60 15.61
CA SER A 295 -35.83 10.29 16.53
C SER A 295 -36.49 8.96 16.14
N PRO A 296 -36.41 7.89 16.95
CA PRO A 296 -36.99 6.57 16.62
C PRO A 296 -38.51 6.57 16.90
N LEU A 297 -39.26 7.35 16.11
CA LEU A 297 -40.70 7.49 16.28
C LEU A 297 -41.50 6.39 15.56
N ALA A 298 -42.53 5.91 16.25
CA ALA A 298 -43.57 4.99 15.77
C ALA A 298 -43.21 3.50 15.55
N MET A 299 -42.73 2.84 16.61
CA MET A 299 -43.29 1.52 16.97
C MET A 299 -44.06 1.66 18.30
N GLY A 300 -45.37 1.83 18.20
CA GLY A 300 -46.27 1.87 19.35
C GLY A 300 -46.41 0.49 20.01
N GLY A 301 -46.49 0.46 21.34
CA GLY A 301 -46.35 -0.77 22.09
C GLY A 301 -47.61 -1.64 22.21
N SER A 302 -47.39 -2.90 22.59
CA SER A 302 -48.36 -3.71 23.35
C SER A 302 -47.61 -4.78 24.14
N GLU A 303 -47.56 -4.61 25.45
CA GLU A 303 -47.16 -5.69 26.36
C GLU A 303 -48.29 -6.73 26.42
N LYS A 304 -48.05 -7.92 25.86
CA LYS A 304 -48.72 -9.16 26.27
C LYS A 304 -47.72 -10.30 26.28
N SER A 305 -47.70 -11.03 27.39
CA SER A 305 -46.74 -12.09 27.69
C SER A 305 -47.17 -13.45 27.13
N ALA A 306 -46.25 -14.16 26.46
CA ALA A 306 -46.28 -15.61 26.15
C ALA A 306 -47.50 -16.13 25.34
N THR A 307 -47.37 -17.02 24.35
CA THR A 307 -46.47 -18.19 24.28
C THR A 307 -45.96 -18.51 22.86
N GLU A 308 -44.78 -19.16 22.83
CA GLU A 308 -44.25 -20.17 21.88
C GLU A 308 -44.57 -20.18 20.36
N ASN A 309 -43.47 -20.07 19.60
CA ASN A 309 -43.07 -20.90 18.44
C ASN A 309 -43.73 -20.78 17.03
N THR A 310 -43.09 -19.93 16.21
CA THR A 310 -42.51 -20.23 14.87
C THR A 310 -43.37 -20.70 13.68
N THR A 311 -43.49 -19.83 12.66
CA THR A 311 -43.50 -20.20 11.21
C THR A 311 -43.05 -19.03 10.31
N GLU A 312 -41.81 -19.10 9.77
CA GLU A 312 -41.31 -18.51 8.49
C GLU A 312 -41.59 -16.98 8.24
N PRO A 313 -41.51 -16.36 7.02
CA PRO A 313 -40.85 -16.70 5.74
C PRO A 313 -39.79 -15.67 5.21
N PRO A 314 -39.92 -14.96 4.05
CA PRO A 314 -39.16 -15.29 2.83
C PRO A 314 -38.19 -14.20 2.27
N ALA A 315 -37.62 -14.48 1.09
CA ALA A 315 -36.53 -13.77 0.42
C ALA A 315 -36.81 -12.32 -0.06
N ALA A 316 -35.73 -11.55 -0.18
CA ALA A 316 -35.70 -10.19 -0.72
C ALA A 316 -35.81 -10.14 -2.26
N LYS A 317 -36.26 -8.98 -2.80
CA LYS A 317 -36.54 -8.77 -4.23
C LYS A 317 -35.43 -7.99 -4.95
N ASN A 318 -35.19 -8.37 -6.20
CA ASN A 318 -34.46 -7.53 -7.17
C ASN A 318 -35.25 -6.24 -7.48
N TRP A 319 -34.52 -5.19 -7.88
CA TRP A 319 -35.07 -3.98 -8.51
C TRP A 319 -34.31 -3.67 -9.80
N ASN A 320 -35.03 -3.32 -10.86
CA ASN A 320 -34.46 -2.88 -12.15
C ASN A 320 -35.54 -2.15 -12.97
N THR A 321 -35.26 -0.93 -13.45
CA THR A 321 -36.03 -0.12 -14.45
C THR A 321 -37.49 0.25 -14.08
N GLU A 322 -38.10 1.33 -14.60
CA GLU A 322 -37.66 2.46 -15.46
C GLU A 322 -37.64 3.77 -14.62
N GLU A 323 -37.74 5.05 -15.05
CA GLU A 323 -37.96 5.75 -16.34
C GLU A 323 -37.32 7.19 -16.22
N GLN A 324 -37.97 8.25 -16.73
CA GLN A 324 -37.68 9.70 -16.58
C GLN A 324 -36.44 10.25 -17.34
N PRO A 325 -36.47 11.52 -17.82
CA PRO A 325 -36.62 11.70 -19.26
C PRO A 325 -35.49 12.46 -19.98
N ASN A 326 -35.60 12.49 -21.32
CA ASN A 326 -34.62 13.03 -22.26
C ASN A 326 -34.49 14.57 -22.23
N ILE A 327 -33.31 15.08 -21.84
CA ILE A 327 -32.85 16.45 -22.14
C ILE A 327 -31.44 16.34 -22.73
N GLY A 328 -31.32 16.58 -24.04
CA GLY A 328 -30.05 16.45 -24.76
C GLY A 328 -29.16 17.69 -24.67
N VAL A 329 -27.86 17.48 -24.44
CA VAL A 329 -26.80 18.47 -24.72
C VAL A 329 -25.69 17.79 -25.53
N THR A 330 -25.14 18.53 -26.49
CA THR A 330 -24.10 18.10 -27.44
C THR A 330 -22.84 17.55 -26.75
N GLY A 331 -22.40 16.34 -27.11
CA GLY A 331 -21.09 15.80 -26.72
C GLY A 331 -19.97 16.16 -27.71
N TRP A 332 -18.75 15.66 -27.48
CA TRP A 332 -17.66 15.53 -28.47
C TRP A 332 -16.72 14.35 -28.10
N PRO A 333 -15.86 13.87 -29.03
CA PRO A 333 -15.44 12.46 -29.05
C PRO A 333 -14.03 12.16 -28.50
N GLY A 334 -13.75 10.88 -28.20
CA GLY A 334 -12.38 10.45 -27.84
C GLY A 334 -12.17 9.00 -27.36
N SER A 335 -13.03 8.04 -27.72
CA SER A 335 -12.88 6.63 -27.26
C SER A 335 -12.30 5.71 -28.34
N SER A 336 -11.02 5.35 -28.21
CA SER A 336 -10.38 4.32 -29.03
C SER A 336 -10.61 2.94 -28.41
N VAL A 337 -11.45 2.12 -29.06
CA VAL A 337 -11.86 0.80 -28.55
C VAL A 337 -10.74 -0.24 -28.71
N CYS A 338 -9.97 -0.48 -27.64
CA CYS A 338 -9.10 -1.65 -27.54
C CYS A 338 -9.91 -2.89 -27.12
N ARG A 339 -10.24 -3.72 -28.10
CA ARG A 339 -10.91 -5.02 -27.94
C ARG A 339 -10.01 -5.98 -27.14
N LEU A 340 -10.37 -6.32 -25.90
CA LEU A 340 -9.70 -7.40 -25.17
C LEU A 340 -10.04 -8.75 -25.82
N GLU A 341 -9.02 -9.46 -26.30
CA GLU A 341 -9.14 -10.88 -26.62
C GLU A 341 -9.05 -11.73 -25.35
N SER A 342 -9.78 -12.84 -25.34
CA SER A 342 -10.00 -13.66 -24.14
C SER A 342 -8.80 -14.58 -23.83
N LEU A 343 -7.84 -14.08 -23.04
CA LEU A 343 -6.76 -14.90 -22.49
C LEU A 343 -7.31 -15.98 -21.54
N LYS A 344 -6.97 -17.25 -21.84
CA LYS A 344 -7.48 -18.43 -21.13
C LYS A 344 -6.79 -18.58 -19.78
N ARG A 345 -7.57 -18.94 -18.74
CA ARG A 345 -7.02 -19.33 -17.43
C ARG A 345 -6.22 -20.63 -17.56
N PRO A 346 -5.00 -20.75 -17.00
CA PRO A 346 -4.35 -22.04 -16.79
C PRO A 346 -5.17 -22.92 -15.85
N THR A 347 -5.31 -24.20 -16.17
CA THR A 347 -6.10 -25.17 -15.38
C THR A 347 -5.32 -25.75 -14.20
N THR A 348 -6.06 -26.11 -13.15
CA THR A 348 -5.59 -26.77 -11.93
C THR A 348 -4.76 -28.03 -12.21
N ILE A 349 -3.58 -28.14 -11.59
CA ILE A 349 -2.86 -29.41 -11.47
C ILE A 349 -3.39 -30.14 -10.22
N GLN A 350 -3.95 -31.33 -10.40
CA GLN A 350 -4.35 -32.20 -9.29
C GLN A 350 -3.13 -32.90 -8.69
N SER A 351 -3.10 -33.06 -7.37
CA SER A 351 -2.12 -33.92 -6.70
C SER A 351 -2.60 -35.38 -6.69
N THR A 352 -1.95 -36.23 -7.49
CA THR A 352 -2.02 -37.68 -7.29
C THR A 352 -1.26 -38.07 -6.03
N ARG A 353 -1.74 -39.11 -5.34
CA ARG A 353 -1.33 -39.47 -3.98
C ARG A 353 -1.22 -40.99 -3.88
N GLU A 354 -0.04 -41.51 -4.18
CA GLU A 354 0.23 -42.94 -4.12
C GLU A 354 0.91 -43.33 -2.79
N ARG A 355 0.66 -44.58 -2.38
CA ARG A 355 1.18 -45.28 -1.20
C ARG A 355 1.29 -46.76 -1.58
N GLU A 356 1.93 -47.52 -0.69
CA GLU A 356 2.01 -49.00 -0.69
C GLU A 356 3.10 -49.57 -1.62
N ILE A 357 3.84 -50.63 -1.26
CA ILE A 357 4.05 -51.28 0.06
C ILE A 357 5.47 -51.87 0.16
N LEU A 358 5.81 -52.52 1.29
CA LEU A 358 7.14 -53.07 1.62
C LEU A 358 7.59 -54.25 0.73
N GLU A 359 8.90 -54.40 0.57
CA GLU A 359 9.73 -55.53 1.07
C GLU A 359 11.21 -55.07 1.00
N ASP A 360 11.95 -54.97 2.12
CA ASP A 360 12.61 -56.01 2.95
C ASP A 360 14.05 -56.35 2.48
N GLY A 361 14.95 -56.65 3.42
CA GLY A 361 16.38 -56.85 3.15
C GLY A 361 17.32 -56.33 4.25
N SER A 362 17.41 -57.02 5.38
CA SER A 362 18.35 -56.66 6.46
C SER A 362 19.79 -57.11 6.18
N VAL A 363 20.78 -56.24 6.42
CA VAL A 363 22.14 -56.68 6.80
C VAL A 363 22.64 -55.84 7.98
N SER A 364 23.08 -56.55 9.03
CA SER A 364 23.64 -55.96 10.25
C SER A 364 25.17 -55.92 10.21
N SER A 365 25.78 -54.85 10.72
CA SER A 365 27.15 -54.87 11.24
C SER A 365 27.35 -53.76 12.27
N ARG A 366 27.91 -54.12 13.43
CA ARG A 366 28.21 -53.21 14.55
C ARG A 366 29.71 -53.15 14.82
N THR A 367 30.14 -52.10 15.51
CA THR A 367 31.46 -51.93 16.16
C THR A 367 32.63 -51.70 15.19
N ARG A 368 33.79 -51.16 15.62
CA ARG A 368 34.24 -50.86 16.99
C ARG A 368 35.16 -49.62 17.00
N SER A 369 35.09 -48.82 18.06
CA SER A 369 36.03 -47.72 18.32
C SER A 369 37.34 -48.19 18.95
N ARG A 370 38.47 -47.54 18.59
CA ARG A 370 39.57 -47.28 19.53
C ARG A 370 40.44 -46.09 19.13
N THR A 371 41.03 -45.47 20.15
CA THR A 371 41.93 -44.31 20.14
C THR A 371 43.35 -44.63 19.65
N LYS A 372 44.08 -43.61 19.17
CA LYS A 372 45.32 -43.13 19.83
C LYS A 372 45.81 -41.78 19.31
N ASP A 373 46.61 -41.13 20.16
CA ASP A 373 47.13 -39.76 20.06
C ASP A 373 48.54 -39.69 19.44
N VAL A 374 49.11 -38.47 19.46
CA VAL A 374 50.52 -38.09 19.24
C VAL A 374 51.02 -38.00 17.78
N SER A 375 51.01 -36.78 17.24
CA SER A 375 52.24 -35.97 17.10
C SER A 375 51.87 -34.50 16.94
#